data_AF-A0ABD3KGW5-F1
#
_entry.id   AF-A0ABD3KGW5-F1
#
_cell.length_a   1.000
_cell.length_b   1.000
_cell.length_c   1.000
_cell.angle_alpha   90.00
_cell.angle_beta   90.00
_cell.angle_gamma   90.00
#
_symmetry.space_group_name_H-M   'P 1'
#
loop_
_entity.id
_entity.type
_entity.pdbx_description
1 polymer ?
#
loop_
_entity_poly.entity_id
_entity_poly.type
_entity_poly.pdbx_seq_one_letter_code
_entity_poly.pdbx_strand_id
1 'polypeptide(L)'
;MVKHNNVVPNNVVPNGHFRKHWQNYVVTWFNQPARKARRRLARQKNAVKIFPRPTAGLHANVQRLKTYKAKLVVFPRRARKFKAGDSTPEELANATQVQGTYLPIVREKPAVELVEVTDEMKSFNAYAKLRVERMNKLLEVIGLREKK
;
A
#
# COMPACT_ATOMS: atom_id res chain seq x y z
N MET A 1 10.22 -47.04 -3.05
CA MET A 1 10.83 -47.75 -1.91
C MET A 1 12.00 -46.93 -1.41
N VAL A 2 11.90 -46.38 -0.21
CA VAL A 2 13.01 -45.68 0.44
C VAL A 2 13.83 -46.74 1.16
N LYS A 3 14.99 -47.11 0.62
CA LYS A 3 15.96 -47.97 1.32
C LYS A 3 16.93 -47.05 2.07
N HIS A 4 16.64 -46.79 3.34
CA HIS A 4 17.65 -46.29 4.28
C HIS A 4 18.07 -47.46 5.18
N ASN A 5 19.37 -47.69 5.26
CA ASN A 5 19.99 -48.67 6.16
C ASN A 5 19.47 -48.51 7.59
N ASN A 6 18.95 -49.61 8.16
CA ASN A 6 18.76 -50.02 9.55
C ASN A 6 18.40 -48.99 10.65
N VAL A 7 18.02 -47.76 10.31
CA VAL A 7 17.34 -46.81 11.18
C VAL A 7 16.09 -46.37 10.41
N VAL A 8 14.92 -46.82 10.86
CA VAL A 8 13.63 -46.42 10.25
C VAL A 8 13.44 -44.92 10.49
N PRO A 9 13.47 -44.07 9.46
CA PRO A 9 13.21 -42.65 9.65
C PRO A 9 11.73 -42.50 10.02
N ASN A 10 11.42 -41.85 11.15
CA ASN A 10 10.04 -41.50 11.56
C ASN A 10 9.51 -40.31 10.74
N ASN A 11 9.64 -40.38 9.41
CA ASN A 11 9.26 -39.32 8.51
C ASN A 11 7.90 -39.67 7.88
N VAL A 12 7.03 -38.67 7.80
CA VAL A 12 5.70 -38.81 7.18
C VAL A 12 5.83 -39.30 5.75
N VAL A 13 5.00 -40.28 5.37
CA VAL A 13 4.94 -40.81 4.00
C VAL A 13 4.62 -39.68 3.04
N PRO A 14 5.48 -39.38 2.04
CA PRO A 14 5.29 -38.24 1.17
C PRO A 14 4.11 -38.46 0.20
N ASN A 15 3.06 -37.64 0.31
CA ASN A 15 1.97 -37.58 -0.67
C ASN A 15 2.30 -36.58 -1.80
N GLY A 16 3.27 -36.96 -2.64
CA GLY A 16 3.71 -36.14 -3.78
C GLY A 16 2.71 -36.18 -4.94
N HIS A 17 2.22 -35.02 -5.36
CA HIS A 17 1.24 -34.89 -6.46
C HIS A 17 1.92 -34.87 -7.84
N PHE A 18 2.86 -35.79 -8.06
CA PHE A 18 3.67 -35.93 -9.29
C PHE A 18 3.25 -37.14 -10.13
N ARG A 19 2.00 -37.60 -9.98
CA ARG A 19 1.48 -38.85 -10.59
C ARG A 19 1.16 -38.75 -12.09
N LYS A 20 0.93 -37.54 -12.61
CA LYS A 20 0.67 -37.28 -14.03
C LYS A 20 1.96 -36.82 -14.72
N HIS A 21 1.91 -36.55 -16.02
CA HIS A 21 3.01 -35.97 -16.80
C HIS A 21 3.29 -34.49 -16.43
N TRP A 22 3.58 -34.24 -15.15
CA TRP A 22 3.86 -32.92 -14.58
C TRP A 22 5.07 -32.25 -15.23
N GLN A 23 6.03 -33.05 -15.71
CA GLN A 23 7.21 -32.57 -16.43
C GLN A 23 6.85 -31.78 -17.70
N ASN A 24 5.72 -32.09 -18.35
CA ASN A 24 5.25 -31.36 -19.53
C ASN A 24 4.65 -29.99 -19.19
N TYR A 25 4.31 -29.73 -17.91
CA TYR A 25 3.64 -28.51 -17.45
C TYR A 25 4.45 -27.76 -16.39
N VAL A 26 5.78 -27.75 -16.54
CA VAL A 26 6.66 -27.00 -15.64
C VAL A 26 6.57 -25.51 -15.96
N VAL A 27 5.92 -24.76 -15.08
CA VAL A 27 5.93 -23.30 -15.16
C VAL A 27 7.29 -22.79 -14.70
N THR A 28 8.05 -22.23 -15.63
CA THR A 28 9.35 -21.62 -15.34
C THR A 28 9.19 -20.13 -15.03
N TRP A 29 10.12 -19.60 -14.23
CA TRP A 29 10.13 -18.19 -13.80
C TRP A 29 11.16 -17.33 -14.54
N PHE A 30 11.71 -17.82 -15.67
CA PHE A 30 12.69 -17.08 -16.47
C PHE A 30 12.16 -15.73 -17.00
N ASN A 31 10.84 -15.63 -17.20
CA ASN A 31 10.18 -14.40 -17.65
C ASN A 31 9.85 -13.42 -16.50
N GLN A 32 10.19 -13.73 -15.25
CA GLN A 32 9.91 -12.89 -14.09
C GLN A 32 10.51 -11.46 -14.20
N PRO A 33 11.80 -11.25 -14.58
CA PRO A 33 12.34 -9.90 -14.76
C PRO A 33 11.60 -9.11 -15.86
N ALA A 34 11.34 -9.74 -17.01
CA ALA A 34 10.58 -9.11 -18.10
C ALA A 34 9.16 -8.73 -17.67
N ARG A 35 8.48 -9.59 -16.90
CA ARG A 35 7.15 -9.30 -16.34
C ARG A 35 7.18 -8.14 -15.35
N LYS A 36 8.24 -8.02 -14.54
CA LYS A 36 8.44 -6.87 -13.63
C LYS A 36 8.65 -5.57 -14.41
N ALA A 37 9.48 -5.58 -15.44
CA ALA A 37 9.70 -4.42 -16.31
C ALA A 37 8.39 -3.98 -17.00
N ARG A 38 7.65 -4.92 -17.59
CA ARG A 38 6.34 -4.66 -18.21
C ARG A 38 5.34 -4.03 -17.25
N ARG A 39 5.22 -4.57 -16.03
CA ARG A 39 4.35 -4.01 -14.99
C ARG A 39 4.79 -2.60 -14.58
N ARG A 40 6.09 -2.33 -14.51
CA ARG A 40 6.62 -0.98 -14.22
C ARG A 40 6.20 0.02 -15.29
N LEU A 41 6.41 -0.29 -16.57
CA LEU A 41 6.01 0.55 -17.70
C LEU A 41 4.49 0.79 -17.73
N ALA A 42 3.70 -0.26 -17.52
CA ALA A 42 2.25 -0.15 -17.47
C ALA A 42 1.77 0.77 -16.32
N ARG A 43 2.40 0.69 -15.14
CA ARG A 43 2.12 1.60 -14.02
C ARG A 43 2.47 3.04 -14.38
N GLN A 44 3.61 3.30 -15.01
CA GLN A 44 3.99 4.63 -15.47
C GLN A 44 2.99 5.19 -16.47
N LYS A 45 2.60 4.41 -17.49
CA LYS A 45 1.59 4.80 -18.47
C LYS A 45 0.23 5.11 -17.83
N ASN A 46 -0.21 4.28 -16.89
CA ASN A 46 -1.46 4.51 -16.15
C ASN A 46 -1.37 5.73 -15.25
N ALA A 47 -0.22 6.01 -14.62
CA ALA A 47 -0.04 7.21 -13.80
C ALA A 47 -0.19 8.49 -14.63
N VAL A 48 0.42 8.53 -15.83
CA VAL A 48 0.26 9.64 -16.78
C VAL A 48 -1.19 9.77 -17.24
N LYS A 49 -1.85 8.66 -17.59
CA LYS A 49 -3.23 8.66 -18.09
C LYS A 49 -4.26 9.13 -17.05
N ILE A 50 -4.08 8.76 -15.78
CA ILE A 50 -5.05 9.04 -14.70
C ILE A 50 -4.81 10.43 -14.09
N PHE A 51 -3.73 11.12 -14.47
CA PHE A 51 -3.46 12.46 -13.95
C PHE A 51 -4.49 13.48 -14.49
N PRO A 52 -5.06 14.35 -13.64
CA PRO A 52 -4.91 14.43 -12.18
C PRO A 52 -5.83 13.46 -11.42
N ARG A 53 -5.26 12.70 -10.47
CA ARG A 53 -6.00 11.81 -9.54
C ARG A 53 -6.78 12.61 -8.48
N PRO A 54 -7.80 12.00 -7.82
CA PRO A 54 -8.57 12.62 -6.74
C PRO A 54 -7.70 13.25 -5.65
N THR A 55 -8.12 14.42 -5.19
CA THR A 55 -7.31 15.39 -4.43
C THR A 55 -6.92 14.94 -3.03
N ALA A 56 -7.70 14.08 -2.36
CA ALA A 56 -7.50 13.78 -0.93
C ALA A 56 -6.14 13.15 -0.62
N GLY A 57 -5.73 12.10 -1.36
CA GLY A 57 -4.43 11.45 -1.16
C GLY A 57 -3.25 12.27 -1.72
N LEU A 58 -3.49 13.09 -2.74
CA LEU A 58 -2.48 13.97 -3.32
C LEU A 58 -2.17 15.14 -2.39
N HIS A 59 -3.19 15.73 -1.77
CA HIS A 59 -3.08 16.90 -0.90
C HIS A 59 -2.19 16.61 0.31
N ALA A 60 -2.40 15.48 0.99
CA ALA A 60 -1.57 15.07 2.13
C ALA A 60 -0.08 14.98 1.77
N ASN A 61 0.25 14.43 0.60
CA ASN A 61 1.63 14.32 0.12
C ASN A 61 2.22 15.69 -0.25
N VAL A 62 1.44 16.54 -0.90
CA VAL A 62 1.86 17.92 -1.22
C VAL A 62 2.14 18.72 0.05
N GLN A 63 1.27 18.62 1.05
CA GLN A 63 1.46 19.29 2.34
C GLN A 63 2.70 18.77 3.08
N ARG A 64 2.95 17.46 3.03
CA ARG A 64 4.18 16.85 3.57
C ARG A 64 5.45 17.39 2.88
N LEU A 65 5.43 17.56 1.56
CA LEU A 65 6.58 18.11 0.83
C LEU A 65 6.80 19.59 1.15
N LYS A 66 5.73 20.38 1.27
CA LYS A 66 5.82 21.79 1.69
C LYS A 66 6.42 21.93 3.09
N THR A 67 5.96 21.11 4.04
CA THR A 67 6.48 21.11 5.42
C THR A 67 7.93 20.64 5.49
N TYR A 68 8.32 19.63 4.68
CA TYR A 68 9.71 19.21 4.55
C TYR A 68 10.58 20.36 4.04
N LYS A 69 10.18 21.01 2.93
CA LYS A 69 10.95 22.08 2.31
C LYS A 69 11.12 23.29 3.23
N ALA A 70 10.10 23.65 4.01
CA ALA A 70 10.17 24.76 4.96
C ALA A 70 11.14 24.48 6.14
N LYS A 71 11.33 23.21 6.50
CA LYS A 71 12.24 22.79 7.58
C LYS A 71 13.64 22.40 7.10
N LEU A 72 13.85 22.33 5.78
CA LEU A 72 15.12 21.92 5.20
C LEU A 72 16.10 23.10 5.27
N VAL A 73 17.18 22.93 6.04
CA VAL A 73 18.30 23.87 6.05
C VAL A 73 19.31 23.42 4.99
N VAL A 74 19.63 24.29 4.03
CA VAL A 74 20.56 23.98 2.93
C VAL A 74 21.87 24.73 3.13
N PHE A 75 22.95 23.98 3.33
CA PHE A 75 24.29 24.56 3.51
C PHE A 75 24.92 24.95 2.17
N PRO A 76 25.54 26.15 2.07
CA PRO A 76 26.30 26.54 0.89
C PRO A 76 27.42 25.54 0.58
N ARG A 77 27.54 25.15 -0.69
CA ARG A 77 28.63 24.24 -1.13
C ARG A 77 30.03 24.80 -0.85
N ARG A 78 30.19 26.12 -0.89
CA ARG A 78 31.42 26.81 -0.49
C ARG A 78 31.09 27.74 0.67
N ALA A 79 31.82 27.58 1.77
CA ALA A 79 31.66 28.42 2.95
C ALA A 79 31.72 29.92 2.55
N ARG A 80 30.81 30.72 3.12
CA ARG A 80 30.66 32.17 2.87
C ARG A 80 30.30 32.58 1.43
N LYS A 81 30.08 31.64 0.50
CA LYS A 81 29.59 31.92 -0.87
C LYS A 81 28.17 31.39 -1.02
N PHE A 82 27.21 32.19 -0.57
CA PHE A 82 25.78 31.89 -0.64
C PHE A 82 25.24 32.07 -2.07
N LYS A 83 24.36 31.16 -2.47
CA LYS A 83 23.61 31.19 -3.73
C LYS A 83 22.11 31.16 -3.44
N ALA A 84 21.31 31.40 -4.48
CA ALA A 84 19.86 31.25 -4.40
C ALA A 84 19.49 29.81 -4.00
N GLY A 85 18.82 29.68 -2.84
CA GLY A 85 18.42 28.39 -2.28
C GLY A 85 19.26 27.90 -1.10
N ASP A 86 20.37 28.59 -0.76
CA ASP A 86 21.09 28.35 0.49
C ASP A 86 20.36 29.04 1.67
N SER A 87 20.48 28.45 2.85
CA SER A 87 19.92 28.99 4.10
C SER A 87 20.69 30.20 4.63
N THR A 88 20.01 31.02 5.43
CA THR A 88 20.61 32.22 6.02
C THR A 88 21.68 31.83 7.06
N PRO A 89 22.68 32.69 7.33
CA PRO A 89 23.71 32.40 8.33
C PRO A 89 23.15 32.07 9.73
N GLU A 90 22.00 32.65 10.09
CA GLU A 90 21.32 32.41 11.37
C GLU A 90 20.68 31.02 11.45
N GLU A 91 20.07 30.55 10.35
CA GLU A 91 19.53 29.19 10.26
C GLU A 91 20.66 28.14 10.31
N LEU A 92 21.80 28.44 9.70
CA LEU A 92 22.98 27.55 9.72
C LEU A 92 23.56 27.39 11.13
N ALA A 93 23.58 28.47 11.92
CA ALA A 93 24.08 28.42 13.30
C ALA A 93 23.19 27.61 14.23
N ASN A 94 21.87 27.61 13.98
CA ASN A 94 20.88 26.87 14.76
C ASN A 94 20.61 25.44 14.24
N ALA A 95 21.24 25.05 13.12
CA ALA A 95 21.02 23.75 12.50
C ALA A 95 21.58 22.63 13.37
N THR A 96 20.70 21.73 13.81
CA THR A 96 21.06 20.55 14.62
C THR A 96 20.62 19.27 13.91
N GLN A 97 21.35 18.18 14.15
CA GLN A 97 20.98 16.89 13.60
C GLN A 97 19.75 16.35 14.33
N VAL A 98 18.67 16.11 13.58
CA VAL A 98 17.49 15.42 14.13
C VAL A 98 17.82 13.94 14.28
N GLN A 99 17.74 13.43 15.51
CA GLN A 99 17.86 12.00 15.79
C GLN A 99 16.50 11.32 15.65
N GLY A 100 16.47 10.18 14.94
CA GLY A 100 15.25 9.38 14.72
C GLY A 100 14.58 9.59 13.36
N THR A 101 13.35 9.09 13.22
CA THR A 101 12.59 9.13 11.95
C THR A 101 12.02 10.53 11.70
N TYR A 102 12.42 11.16 10.60
CA TYR A 102 11.96 12.50 10.23
C TYR A 102 10.51 12.49 9.69
N LEU A 103 9.64 13.31 10.30
CA LEU A 103 8.20 13.39 9.99
C LEU A 103 7.56 11.98 9.95
N PRO A 104 7.40 11.27 11.07
CA PRO A 104 6.83 9.93 11.06
C PRO A 104 5.39 9.97 10.50
N ILE A 105 5.03 8.96 9.70
CA ILE A 105 3.66 8.82 9.20
C ILE A 105 2.85 8.19 10.33
N VAL A 106 2.09 9.02 11.04
CA VAL A 106 1.18 8.57 12.10
C VAL A 106 -0.19 8.30 11.48
N ARG A 107 -0.78 7.15 11.81
CA ARG A 107 -2.18 6.87 11.50
C ARG A 107 -3.02 7.48 12.60
N GLU A 108 -3.45 8.71 12.39
CA GLU A 108 -4.41 9.37 13.27
C GLU A 108 -5.70 8.55 13.27
N LYS A 109 -6.07 8.03 14.44
CA LYS A 109 -7.39 7.44 14.63
C LYS A 109 -8.37 8.60 14.73
N PRO A 110 -9.46 8.62 13.94
CA PRO A 110 -10.48 9.64 14.12
C PRO A 110 -10.99 9.57 15.56
N ALA A 111 -11.04 10.72 16.24
CA ALA A 111 -11.71 10.80 17.53
C ALA A 111 -13.20 10.52 17.29
N VAL A 112 -13.74 9.52 17.98
CA VAL A 112 -15.17 9.26 17.97
C VAL A 112 -15.76 10.12 19.08
N GLU A 113 -16.49 11.16 18.70
CA GLU A 113 -17.25 11.97 19.64
C GLU A 113 -18.45 11.15 20.13
N LEU A 114 -18.67 11.16 21.44
CA LEU A 114 -19.85 10.53 22.04
C LEU A 114 -21.04 11.47 21.80
N VAL A 115 -21.81 11.17 20.76
CA VAL A 115 -23.04 11.91 20.42
C VAL A 115 -24.23 11.15 21.00
N GLU A 116 -25.24 11.90 21.46
CA GLU A 116 -26.51 11.31 21.88
C GLU A 116 -27.17 10.55 20.72
N VAL A 117 -27.77 9.41 21.03
CA VAL A 117 -28.38 8.55 20.02
C VAL A 117 -29.65 9.21 19.50
N THR A 118 -29.61 9.65 18.23
CA THR A 118 -30.79 10.22 17.55
C THR A 118 -31.84 9.14 17.29
N ASP A 119 -33.10 9.55 17.13
CA ASP A 119 -34.19 8.59 16.88
C ASP A 119 -34.08 7.90 15.51
N GLU A 120 -33.39 8.52 14.55
CA GLU A 120 -32.99 7.89 13.29
C GLU A 120 -32.01 6.72 13.51
N MET A 121 -31.04 6.88 14.42
CA MET A 121 -30.10 5.80 14.76
C MET A 121 -30.78 4.64 15.50
N LYS A 122 -31.83 4.92 16.30
CA LYS A 122 -32.62 3.89 16.99
C LYS A 122 -33.52 3.11 16.04
N SER A 123 -34.13 3.79 15.07
CA SER A 123 -35.00 3.17 14.08
C SER A 123 -34.22 2.43 12.98
N PHE A 124 -32.92 2.70 12.82
CA PHE A 124 -32.07 2.01 11.85
C PHE A 124 -31.73 0.57 12.25
N ASN A 125 -32.27 -0.40 11.50
CA ASN A 125 -31.91 -1.83 11.66
C ASN A 125 -30.63 -2.18 10.88
N ALA A 126 -29.48 -2.00 11.53
CA ALA A 126 -28.16 -2.24 10.93
C ALA A 126 -27.98 -3.68 10.40
N TYR A 127 -28.46 -4.68 11.14
CA TYR A 127 -28.32 -6.08 10.75
C TYR A 127 -29.10 -6.40 9.46
N ALA A 128 -30.35 -5.95 9.39
CA ALA A 128 -31.18 -6.13 8.19
C ALA A 128 -30.57 -5.42 6.98
N LYS A 129 -30.08 -4.18 7.14
CA LYS A 129 -29.44 -3.42 6.06
C LYS A 129 -28.22 -4.15 5.50
N LEU A 130 -27.33 -4.66 6.35
CA LEU A 130 -26.15 -5.42 5.90
C LEU A 130 -26.53 -6.68 5.11
N ARG A 131 -27.60 -7.38 5.50
CA ARG A 131 -28.09 -8.57 4.80
C ARG A 131 -28.67 -8.21 3.42
N VAL A 132 -29.45 -7.14 3.34
CA VAL A 132 -29.98 -6.62 2.07
C VAL A 132 -28.85 -6.20 1.14
N GLU A 133 -27.83 -5.49 1.63
CA GLU A 133 -26.70 -5.07 0.79
C GLU A 133 -25.85 -6.25 0.30
N ARG A 134 -25.64 -7.28 1.14
CA ARG A 134 -24.97 -8.52 0.69
C ARG A 134 -25.76 -9.19 -0.43
N MET A 135 -27.09 -9.27 -0.29
CA MET A 135 -27.95 -9.84 -1.34
C MET A 135 -27.93 -8.98 -2.61
N ASN A 136 -27.99 -7.65 -2.48
CA ASN A 136 -27.89 -6.74 -3.60
C ASN A 136 -26.58 -6.96 -4.38
N LYS A 137 -25.46 -7.06 -3.68
CA LYS A 137 -24.16 -7.29 -4.32
C LYS A 137 -24.09 -8.67 -4.96
N LEU A 138 -24.66 -9.69 -4.32
CA LEU A 138 -24.74 -11.04 -4.88
C LEU A 138 -25.58 -11.05 -6.17
N LEU A 139 -26.74 -10.39 -6.19
CA LEU A 139 -27.61 -10.31 -7.37
C LEU A 139 -26.98 -9.51 -8.52
N GLU A 140 -26.19 -8.47 -8.20
CA GLU A 140 -25.38 -7.72 -9.16
C GLU A 140 -24.28 -8.62 -9.75
N VAL A 141 -23.52 -9.33 -8.91
CA VAL A 141 -22.43 -10.24 -9.35
C VAL A 141 -22.96 -11.39 -10.21
N ILE A 142 -24.14 -11.92 -9.88
CA ILE A 142 -24.79 -12.99 -10.65
C ILE A 142 -25.50 -12.42 -11.90
N GLY A 143 -25.61 -11.09 -12.03
CA GLY A 143 -26.21 -10.42 -13.18
C GLY A 143 -27.73 -10.59 -13.30
N LEU A 144 -28.41 -10.98 -12.22
CA LEU A 144 -29.86 -11.24 -12.22
C LEU A 144 -30.70 -9.96 -12.32
N ARG A 145 -30.15 -8.81 -11.91
CA ARG A 145 -30.82 -7.50 -12.00
C ARG A 145 -30.65 -6.81 -13.35
N GLU A 146 -29.57 -7.09 -14.09
CA GLU A 146 -29.35 -6.57 -15.44
C GLU A 146 -30.09 -7.38 -16.50
N LYS A 147 -30.58 -8.58 -16.15
CA LYS A 147 -31.34 -9.48 -17.02
C LYS A 147 -32.85 -9.20 -17.08
N LYS A 148 -33.36 -8.29 -16.26
CA LYS A 148 -34.75 -7.81 -16.30
C LYS A 148 -34.79 -6.46 -17.00
#